data_AF-A0A1A3PT50-F1
#
_entry.id   AF-A0A1A3PT50-F1
#
_cell.length_a   1.000
_cell.length_b   1.000
_cell.length_c   1.000
_cell.angle_alpha   90.00
_cell.angle_beta   90.00
_cell.angle_gamma   90.00
#
_symmetry.space_group_name_H-M   'P 1'
#
loop_
_entity.id
_entity.type
_entity.pdbx_description
1 polymer ?
#
loop_
_entity_poly.entity_id
_entity_poly.type
_entity_poly.pdbx_seq_one_letter_code
_entity_poly.pdbx_strand_id
1 'polypeptide(L)'
;MRIPPPVIAAMAIAATLVGVSAAGCSSASKPSTPAPGATTTTRPAISDYTTLLIKASDIKAPDAFTAGPATKDPNGQQGATVTFTDADHSHSIVDTITILPDIEAAASALDSAKSTHREALQAKSLRVEVGVGGVTVTGLSPDHSKGVTVLLFTEGKALVTMEFDGPSFALAPQDFVTDVGQKQDEVIKQALGS
;
A
#
# COMPACT_ATOMS: atom_id res chain seq x y z
N MET A 1 34.29 15.48 -5.89
CA MET A 1 33.79 14.65 -4.76
C MET A 1 33.59 15.55 -3.55
N ARG A 2 32.34 15.81 -3.17
CA ARG A 2 31.98 16.42 -1.89
C ARG A 2 30.76 15.67 -1.36
N ILE A 3 30.99 14.92 -0.28
CA ILE A 3 30.01 14.16 0.48
C ILE A 3 29.42 15.11 1.52
N PRO A 4 28.09 15.28 1.64
CA PRO A 4 27.50 15.91 2.82
C PRO A 4 27.23 14.86 3.93
N PRO A 5 27.49 15.19 5.21
CA PRO A 5 27.24 14.30 6.36
C PRO A 5 25.77 14.31 6.83
N PRO A 6 25.35 13.32 7.65
CA PRO A 6 23.96 13.14 8.08
C PRO A 6 23.59 14.05 9.26
N VAL A 7 22.35 14.55 9.26
CA VAL A 7 21.75 15.25 10.41
C VAL A 7 20.85 14.28 11.15
N ILE A 8 21.30 13.85 12.33
CA ILE A 8 20.54 13.09 13.32
C ILE A 8 19.94 14.10 14.30
N ALA A 9 18.62 14.14 14.42
CA ALA A 9 17.92 14.90 15.45
C ALA A 9 17.20 13.92 16.39
N ALA A 10 17.78 13.69 17.56
CA ALA A 10 17.16 12.98 18.67
C ALA A 10 16.37 13.98 19.51
N MET A 11 15.08 13.71 19.75
CA MET A 11 14.29 14.39 20.78
C MET A 11 13.99 13.41 21.90
N ALA A 12 14.61 13.64 23.05
CA ALA A 12 14.25 13.04 24.32
C ALA A 12 13.17 13.90 24.99
N ILE A 13 12.10 13.27 25.49
CA ILE A 13 11.15 13.91 26.39
C ILE A 13 11.14 13.09 27.69
N ALA A 14 11.64 13.71 28.75
CA ALA A 14 11.48 13.26 30.13
C ALA A 14 10.55 14.25 30.83
N ALA A 15 9.52 13.75 31.52
CA ALA A 15 8.75 14.53 32.48
C ALA A 15 8.21 13.62 33.61
N THR A 16 8.13 14.22 34.78
CA THR A 16 8.28 13.67 36.13
C THR A 16 6.97 13.23 36.83
N LEU A 17 7.15 12.37 37.84
CA LEU A 17 6.17 11.82 38.79
C LEU A 17 5.51 12.88 39.71
N VAL A 18 4.22 12.70 40.05
CA VAL A 18 3.60 13.03 41.36
C VAL A 18 2.39 12.09 41.57
N GLY A 19 2.28 11.44 42.74
CA GLY A 19 1.16 10.57 43.12
C GLY A 19 0.25 11.16 44.21
N VAL A 20 -0.92 10.56 44.43
CA VAL A 20 -1.71 10.60 45.69
C VAL A 20 -2.53 9.32 45.80
N SER A 21 -2.38 8.60 46.92
CA SER A 21 -3.27 7.53 47.36
C SER A 21 -4.40 8.14 48.19
N ALA A 22 -5.66 7.79 47.89
CA ALA A 22 -6.79 8.02 48.79
C ALA A 22 -7.61 6.72 48.91
N ALA A 23 -7.63 6.17 50.13
CA ALA A 23 -8.55 5.13 50.53
C ALA A 23 -9.92 5.76 50.84
N GLY A 24 -10.99 5.15 50.34
CA GLY A 24 -12.37 5.54 50.65
C GLY A 24 -13.30 4.34 50.52
N CYS A 25 -13.95 3.98 51.63
CA CYS A 25 -14.77 2.78 51.78
C CYS A 25 -16.26 3.06 51.52
N SER A 26 -16.99 1.98 51.17
CA SER A 26 -18.44 1.74 51.34
C SER A 26 -19.49 2.61 50.63
N SER A 27 -20.25 2.02 49.69
CA SER A 27 -21.68 1.71 49.86
C SER A 27 -22.29 1.05 48.61
N ALA A 28 -23.25 0.15 48.85
CA ALA A 28 -23.85 -0.80 47.92
C ALA A 28 -24.70 -0.20 46.78
N SER A 29 -24.73 -0.88 45.61
CA SER A 29 -25.96 -1.18 44.83
C SER A 29 -25.69 -1.92 43.50
N LYS A 30 -26.36 -3.08 43.37
CA LYS A 30 -26.81 -3.79 42.14
C LYS A 30 -25.79 -4.58 41.30
N PRO A 31 -26.01 -5.90 41.08
CA PRO A 31 -25.28 -6.66 40.08
C PRO A 31 -25.81 -6.32 38.68
N SER A 32 -24.98 -5.65 37.88
CA SER A 32 -25.21 -5.47 36.45
C SER A 32 -24.90 -6.78 35.73
N THR A 33 -25.90 -7.34 35.07
CA THR A 33 -25.76 -8.48 34.15
C THR A 33 -24.69 -8.18 33.09
N PRO A 34 -23.72 -9.08 32.83
CA PRO A 34 -22.80 -8.90 31.72
C PRO A 34 -23.61 -8.98 30.42
N ALA A 35 -23.58 -7.94 29.59
CA ALA A 35 -24.01 -8.06 28.21
C ALA A 35 -23.13 -9.12 27.52
N PRO A 36 -23.69 -10.01 26.68
CA PRO A 36 -22.88 -10.90 25.86
C PRO A 36 -21.90 -10.05 25.05
N GLY A 37 -20.60 -10.26 25.28
CA GLY A 37 -19.54 -9.54 24.59
C GLY A 37 -19.74 -9.65 23.10
N ALA A 38 -19.62 -8.52 22.40
CA ALA A 38 -19.37 -8.54 20.98
C ALA A 38 -18.11 -9.38 20.77
N THR A 39 -18.25 -10.56 20.19
CA THR A 39 -17.13 -11.29 19.60
C THR A 39 -16.61 -10.42 18.47
N THR A 40 -15.68 -9.52 18.77
CA THR A 40 -14.73 -9.04 17.80
C THR A 40 -13.95 -10.27 17.38
N THR A 41 -14.30 -10.85 16.23
CA THR A 41 -13.44 -11.85 15.59
C THR A 41 -12.16 -11.11 15.24
N THR A 42 -11.21 -11.11 16.17
CA THR A 42 -9.87 -10.56 15.94
C THR A 42 -9.22 -11.45 14.89
N ARG A 43 -9.22 -10.97 13.66
CA ARG A 43 -8.49 -11.61 12.58
C ARG A 43 -7.01 -11.71 12.97
N PRO A 44 -6.33 -12.84 12.69
CA PRO A 44 -4.91 -12.96 12.96
C PRO A 44 -4.14 -11.80 12.35
N ALA A 45 -3.22 -11.22 13.12
CA ALA A 45 -2.35 -10.17 12.61
C ALA A 45 -1.49 -10.73 11.48
N ILE A 46 -1.47 -10.06 10.33
CA ILE A 46 -0.61 -10.44 9.21
C ILE A 46 0.84 -10.10 9.57
N SER A 47 1.66 -11.14 9.72
CA SER A 47 3.11 -11.00 9.99
C SER A 47 3.96 -11.00 8.72
N ASP A 48 3.38 -11.44 7.60
CA ASP A 48 4.01 -11.52 6.29
C ASP A 48 3.07 -10.99 5.20
N TYR A 49 3.32 -9.77 4.76
CA TYR A 49 2.52 -9.09 3.76
C TYR A 49 2.79 -9.56 2.33
N THR A 50 3.79 -10.42 2.09
CA THR A 50 3.99 -11.02 0.76
C THR A 50 2.81 -11.90 0.36
N THR A 51 2.05 -12.38 1.34
CA THR A 51 0.78 -13.11 1.14
C THR A 51 -0.34 -12.25 0.56
N LEU A 52 -0.19 -10.91 0.56
CA LEU A 52 -1.15 -9.98 -0.02
C LEU A 52 -0.91 -9.70 -1.50
N LEU A 53 0.23 -10.10 -2.06
CA LEU A 53 0.56 -9.85 -3.46
C LEU A 53 -0.26 -10.78 -4.37
N ILE A 54 -0.72 -10.26 -5.50
CA ILE A 54 -1.29 -11.09 -6.56
C ILE A 54 -0.27 -12.11 -7.08
N LYS A 55 -0.77 -13.14 -7.77
CA LYS A 55 0.05 -14.13 -8.46
C LYS A 55 0.11 -13.82 -9.94
N ALA A 56 1.13 -14.35 -10.62
CA ALA A 56 1.24 -14.23 -12.07
C ALA A 56 0.00 -14.79 -12.80
N SER A 57 -0.66 -15.82 -12.24
CA SER A 57 -1.89 -16.39 -12.77
C SER A 57 -3.10 -15.45 -12.73
N ASP A 58 -3.04 -14.40 -11.92
CA ASP A 58 -4.11 -13.41 -11.80
C ASP A 58 -4.01 -12.32 -12.88
N ILE A 59 -2.88 -12.24 -13.59
CA ILE A 59 -2.62 -11.26 -14.65
C ILE A 59 -3.09 -11.84 -16.00
N LYS A 60 -4.16 -11.27 -16.55
CA LYS A 60 -4.70 -11.65 -17.85
C LYS A 60 -4.16 -10.75 -18.94
N ALA A 61 -3.10 -11.20 -19.62
CA ALA A 61 -2.51 -10.50 -20.75
C ALA A 61 -2.37 -11.46 -21.95
N PRO A 62 -2.21 -10.94 -23.18
CA PRO A 62 -1.90 -11.77 -24.36
C PRO A 62 -0.64 -12.62 -24.16
N ASP A 63 0.39 -12.02 -23.57
CA ASP A 63 1.63 -12.67 -23.20
C ASP A 63 1.64 -12.99 -21.71
N ALA A 64 2.16 -14.18 -21.36
CA ALA A 64 2.19 -14.63 -19.98
C ALA A 64 3.27 -13.87 -19.18
N PHE A 65 2.89 -13.39 -18.00
CA PHE A 65 3.82 -12.84 -17.03
C PHE A 65 4.38 -13.94 -16.11
N THR A 66 5.60 -13.76 -15.66
CA THR A 66 6.26 -14.58 -14.63
C THR A 66 6.60 -13.71 -13.43
N ALA A 67 6.45 -14.24 -12.22
CA ALA A 67 6.76 -13.52 -10.99
C ALA A 67 8.23 -13.71 -10.61
N GLY A 68 8.92 -12.61 -10.31
CA GLY A 68 10.18 -12.64 -9.57
C GLY A 68 9.98 -12.99 -8.09
N PRO A 69 11.07 -13.04 -7.30
CA PRO A 69 10.96 -13.26 -5.86
C PRO A 69 10.24 -12.08 -5.19
N ALA A 70 9.25 -12.37 -4.36
CA ALA A 70 8.61 -11.35 -3.52
C ALA A 70 9.58 -10.87 -2.44
N THR A 71 9.58 -9.56 -2.19
CA THR A 71 10.39 -8.91 -1.17
C THR A 71 9.51 -8.43 -0.02
N LYS A 72 9.90 -8.79 1.20
CA LYS A 72 9.26 -8.32 2.43
C LYS A 72 9.84 -6.98 2.86
N ASP A 73 8.96 -6.11 3.36
CA ASP A 73 9.28 -4.80 3.92
C ASP A 73 10.23 -3.94 3.05
N PRO A 74 9.84 -3.65 1.79
CA PRO A 74 10.70 -2.95 0.83
C PRO A 74 11.12 -1.58 1.36
N ASN A 75 12.40 -1.24 1.19
CA ASN A 75 13.00 0.01 1.69
C ASN A 75 12.80 0.23 3.21
N GLY A 76 12.62 -0.85 3.98
CA GLY A 76 12.35 -0.80 5.42
C GLY A 76 10.94 -0.32 5.77
N GLN A 77 10.04 -0.18 4.79
CA GLN A 77 8.63 0.13 5.01
C GLN A 77 7.84 -1.16 5.18
N GLN A 78 6.94 -1.20 6.16
CA GLN A 78 6.11 -2.38 6.39
C GLN A 78 5.28 -2.69 5.14
N GLY A 79 5.37 -3.90 4.61
CA GLY A 79 4.68 -4.23 3.37
C GLY A 79 5.36 -5.31 2.54
N ALA A 80 5.09 -5.29 1.23
CA ALA A 80 5.65 -6.24 0.30
C ALA A 80 5.73 -5.68 -1.12
N THR A 81 6.61 -6.24 -1.93
CA THR A 81 6.65 -5.96 -3.37
C THR A 81 7.01 -7.20 -4.17
N VAL A 82 6.53 -7.28 -5.41
CA VAL A 82 6.95 -8.26 -6.40
C VAL A 82 6.98 -7.61 -7.78
N THR A 83 7.89 -8.08 -8.63
CA THR A 83 7.93 -7.71 -10.03
C THR A 83 7.47 -8.88 -10.88
N PHE A 84 6.57 -8.61 -11.81
CA PHE A 84 6.18 -9.52 -12.87
C PHE A 84 6.82 -9.07 -14.18
N THR A 85 7.35 -9.99 -14.97
CA THR A 85 7.89 -9.69 -16.31
C THR A 85 7.33 -10.66 -17.34
N ASP A 86 7.07 -10.18 -18.54
CA ASP A 86 6.78 -11.04 -19.70
C ASP A 86 8.04 -11.80 -20.17
N ALA A 87 7.85 -12.66 -21.17
CA ALA A 87 8.89 -13.57 -21.65
C ALA A 87 10.04 -12.88 -22.40
N ASP A 88 9.78 -11.74 -23.05
CA ASP A 88 10.78 -10.98 -23.79
C ASP A 88 11.36 -9.80 -23.00
N HIS A 89 10.89 -9.61 -21.75
CA HIS A 89 11.26 -8.53 -20.83
C HIS A 89 10.96 -7.13 -21.36
N SER A 90 10.01 -7.01 -22.30
CA SER A 90 9.57 -5.71 -22.82
C SER A 90 8.53 -5.05 -21.92
N HIS A 91 7.77 -5.85 -21.17
CA HIS A 91 6.80 -5.38 -20.19
C HIS A 91 7.09 -5.87 -18.78
N SER A 92 6.89 -4.99 -17.80
CA SER A 92 6.97 -5.37 -16.39
C SER A 92 5.91 -4.70 -15.54
N ILE A 93 5.45 -5.40 -14.51
CA ILE A 93 4.50 -4.89 -13.52
C ILE A 93 5.17 -4.97 -12.16
N VAL A 94 5.39 -3.82 -11.52
CA VAL A 94 5.88 -3.76 -10.14
C VAL A 94 4.70 -3.51 -9.23
N ASP A 95 4.33 -4.50 -8.42
CA ASP A 95 3.30 -4.38 -7.40
C ASP A 95 3.97 -4.08 -6.05
N THR A 96 3.57 -2.99 -5.41
CA THR A 96 4.07 -2.59 -4.09
C THR A 96 2.90 -2.28 -3.17
N ILE A 97 2.84 -2.99 -2.05
CA ILE A 97 1.90 -2.77 -0.97
C ILE A 97 2.68 -2.18 0.20
N THR A 98 2.31 -0.97 0.61
CA THR A 98 2.83 -0.34 1.82
C THR A 98 1.73 -0.34 2.88
N ILE A 99 2.06 -0.72 4.11
CA ILE A 99 1.15 -0.76 5.24
C ILE A 99 1.42 0.45 6.13
N LEU A 100 0.39 1.28 6.30
CA LEU A 100 0.46 2.51 7.06
C LEU A 100 -0.10 2.31 8.48
N PRO A 101 0.16 3.24 9.41
CA PRO A 101 -0.35 3.14 10.78
C PRO A 101 -1.89 3.05 10.87
N ASP A 102 -2.59 3.77 10.00
CA ASP A 102 -4.05 3.86 9.96
C ASP A 102 -4.56 4.28 8.56
N ILE A 103 -5.87 4.40 8.42
CA ILE A 103 -6.55 4.75 7.15
C ILE A 103 -6.31 6.21 6.73
N GLU A 104 -6.08 7.13 7.68
CA GLU A 104 -5.85 8.55 7.39
C GLU A 104 -4.43 8.77 6.87
N ALA A 105 -3.47 8.04 7.44
CA ALA A 105 -2.10 7.94 6.95
C ALA A 105 -2.06 7.33 5.54
N ALA A 106 -2.85 6.28 5.27
CA ALA A 106 -2.96 5.70 3.93
C ALA A 106 -3.53 6.71 2.92
N ALA A 107 -4.60 7.43 3.26
CA ALA A 107 -5.16 8.48 2.39
C ALA A 107 -4.16 9.62 2.12
N SER A 108 -3.44 10.08 3.15
CA SER A 108 -2.41 11.12 3.01
C SER A 108 -1.23 10.65 2.16
N ALA A 109 -0.81 9.39 2.33
CA ALA A 109 0.24 8.78 1.53
C ALA A 109 -0.19 8.62 0.07
N LEU A 110 -1.45 8.25 -0.18
CA LEU A 110 -2.02 8.20 -1.52
C LEU A 110 -1.95 9.56 -2.21
N ASP A 111 -2.37 10.64 -1.57
CA ASP A 111 -2.31 11.98 -2.16
C ASP A 111 -0.87 12.45 -2.42
N SER A 112 0.06 12.10 -1.54
CA SER A 112 1.49 12.34 -1.74
C SER A 112 2.01 11.57 -2.97
N ALA A 113 1.70 10.27 -3.07
CA ALA A 113 2.10 9.43 -4.20
C ALA A 113 1.53 9.97 -5.53
N LYS A 114 0.25 10.38 -5.54
CA LYS A 114 -0.36 11.03 -6.72
C LYS A 114 0.44 12.24 -7.17
N SER A 115 0.82 13.12 -6.26
CA SER A 115 1.62 14.31 -6.60
C SER A 115 2.97 13.93 -7.19
N THR A 116 3.70 13.02 -6.52
CA THR A 116 5.02 12.55 -6.95
C THR A 116 4.99 11.95 -8.36
N HIS A 117 4.05 11.03 -8.63
CA HIS A 117 3.99 10.37 -9.94
C HIS A 117 3.52 11.30 -11.05
N ARG A 118 2.62 12.26 -10.75
CA ARG A 118 2.22 13.29 -11.73
C ARG A 118 3.37 14.20 -12.12
N GLU A 119 4.21 14.59 -11.16
CA GLU A 119 5.39 15.39 -11.42
C GLU A 119 6.43 14.60 -12.21
N ALA A 120 6.75 13.37 -11.76
CA ALA A 120 7.76 12.51 -12.39
C ALA A 120 7.42 12.16 -13.85
N LEU A 121 6.16 11.84 -14.13
CA LEU A 121 5.69 11.48 -15.48
C LEU A 121 5.18 12.67 -16.29
N GLN A 122 5.19 13.88 -15.71
CA GLN A 122 4.62 15.09 -16.30
C GLN A 122 3.19 14.90 -16.82
N ALA A 123 2.41 14.08 -16.09
CA ALA A 123 1.11 13.57 -16.52
C ALA A 123 0.00 13.96 -15.54
N LYS A 124 -1.24 13.89 -16.03
CA LYS A 124 -2.43 14.03 -15.18
C LYS A 124 -2.87 12.66 -14.67
N SER A 125 -3.46 12.65 -13.49
CA SER A 125 -4.16 11.49 -12.94
C SER A 125 -5.57 11.36 -13.50
N LEU A 126 -6.01 10.13 -13.74
CA LEU A 126 -7.37 9.76 -14.12
C LEU A 126 -7.95 8.87 -13.02
N ARG A 127 -9.24 9.03 -12.68
CA ARG A 127 -9.88 8.17 -11.67
C ARG A 127 -10.15 6.78 -12.23
N VAL A 128 -10.07 5.78 -11.36
CA VAL A 128 -10.45 4.39 -11.65
C VAL A 128 -11.22 3.77 -10.49
N GLU A 129 -12.05 2.78 -10.81
CA GLU A 129 -12.83 2.01 -9.84
C GLU A 129 -11.98 0.84 -9.30
N VAL A 130 -10.92 1.18 -8.58
CA VAL A 130 -10.04 0.24 -7.87
C VAL A 130 -9.81 0.77 -6.45
N GLY A 131 -10.14 -0.04 -5.44
CA GLY A 131 -10.02 0.33 -4.03
C GLY A 131 -10.63 1.69 -3.70
N VAL A 132 -10.09 2.34 -2.66
CA VAL A 132 -10.44 3.68 -2.23
C VAL A 132 -9.51 4.70 -2.88
N GLY A 133 -10.10 5.73 -3.50
CA GLY A 133 -9.33 6.85 -4.07
C GLY A 133 -8.50 6.49 -5.30
N GLY A 134 -8.80 5.37 -5.96
CA GLY A 134 -8.09 4.83 -7.11
C GLY A 134 -7.86 5.82 -8.24
N VAL A 135 -6.61 5.94 -8.69
CA VAL A 135 -6.23 6.71 -9.87
C VAL A 135 -5.12 6.05 -10.67
N THR A 136 -5.08 6.32 -11.97
CA THR A 136 -3.93 6.03 -12.84
C THR A 136 -3.19 7.32 -13.21
N VAL A 137 -1.87 7.25 -13.32
CA VAL A 137 -1.00 8.31 -13.88
C VAL A 137 -0.19 7.67 -15.00
N THR A 138 -0.38 8.15 -16.23
CA THR A 138 0.22 7.54 -17.42
C THR A 138 1.06 8.55 -18.18
N GLY A 139 2.30 8.20 -18.49
CA GLY A 139 3.23 9.06 -19.22
C GLY A 139 4.46 8.30 -19.71
N LEU A 140 5.51 9.05 -20.03
CA LEU A 140 6.82 8.48 -20.37
C LEU A 140 7.74 8.59 -19.16
N SER A 141 8.69 7.67 -19.06
CA SER A 141 9.81 7.82 -18.13
C SER A 141 10.59 9.13 -18.42
N PRO A 142 11.30 9.72 -17.44
CA PRO A 142 12.02 10.98 -17.65
C PRO A 142 13.08 10.95 -18.76
N ASP A 143 13.65 9.77 -19.04
CA ASP A 143 14.60 9.53 -20.13
C ASP A 143 13.90 9.15 -21.46
N HIS A 144 12.57 9.12 -21.49
CA HIS A 144 11.71 8.75 -22.61
C HIS A 144 11.93 7.32 -23.15
N SER A 145 12.62 6.45 -22.40
CA SER A 145 12.91 5.08 -22.83
C SER A 145 11.72 4.14 -22.67
N LYS A 146 10.82 4.43 -21.72
CA LYS A 146 9.68 3.58 -21.38
C LYS A 146 8.35 4.35 -21.38
N GLY A 147 7.28 3.61 -21.66
CA GLY A 147 5.93 4.00 -21.33
C GLY A 147 5.62 3.49 -19.93
N VAL A 148 5.09 4.36 -19.07
CA VAL A 148 4.82 4.05 -17.67
C VAL A 148 3.37 4.39 -17.36
N THR A 149 2.64 3.43 -16.79
CA THR A 149 1.34 3.67 -16.16
C THR A 149 1.41 3.26 -14.70
N VAL A 150 1.12 4.18 -13.79
CA VAL A 150 1.09 3.89 -12.35
C VAL A 150 -0.35 3.91 -11.87
N LEU A 151 -0.82 2.79 -11.31
CA LEU A 151 -2.05 2.69 -10.56
C LEU A 151 -1.78 2.92 -9.07
N LEU A 152 -2.56 3.79 -8.46
CA LEU A 152 -2.47 4.14 -7.04
C LEU A 152 -3.84 4.01 -6.40
N PHE A 153 -3.97 3.26 -5.31
CA PHE A 153 -5.20 3.18 -4.52
C PHE A 153 -4.91 2.79 -3.08
N THR A 154 -5.90 2.94 -2.20
CA THR A 154 -5.82 2.43 -0.83
C THR A 154 -6.89 1.37 -0.56
N GLU A 155 -6.60 0.49 0.38
CA GLU A 155 -7.57 -0.47 0.92
C GLU A 155 -7.30 -0.66 2.42
N GLY A 156 -8.21 -0.18 3.26
CA GLY A 156 -7.96 0.01 4.70
C GLY A 156 -6.70 0.85 4.94
N LYS A 157 -5.73 0.28 5.65
CA LYS A 157 -4.43 0.90 5.95
C LYS A 157 -3.34 0.62 4.89
N ALA A 158 -3.66 -0.10 3.82
CA ALA A 158 -2.72 -0.38 2.74
C ALA A 158 -2.77 0.72 1.67
N LEU A 159 -1.60 1.19 1.25
CA LEU A 159 -1.39 1.91 0.00
C LEU A 159 -0.82 0.92 -1.01
N VAL A 160 -1.46 0.84 -2.17
CA VAL A 160 -0.98 0.02 -3.29
C VAL A 160 -0.50 0.95 -4.40
N THR A 161 0.72 0.67 -4.87
CA THR A 161 1.32 1.28 -6.05
C THR A 161 1.66 0.17 -7.03
N MET A 162 1.01 0.15 -8.19
CA MET A 162 1.33 -0.77 -9.27
C MET A 162 1.87 0.01 -10.46
N GLU A 163 3.11 -0.24 -10.85
CA GLU A 163 3.77 0.38 -11.99
C GLU A 163 3.81 -0.60 -13.17
N PHE A 164 3.21 -0.20 -14.29
CA PHE A 164 3.15 -0.95 -15.54
C PHE A 164 4.10 -0.28 -16.53
N ASP A 165 5.22 -0.93 -16.74
CA ASP A 165 6.27 -0.54 -17.67
C ASP A 165 6.07 -1.26 -19.00
N GLY A 166 6.34 -0.54 -20.08
CA GLY A 166 6.40 -1.09 -21.42
C GLY A 166 7.25 -0.22 -22.35
N PRO A 167 7.32 -0.57 -23.64
CA PRO A 167 7.90 0.30 -24.66
C PRO A 167 7.22 1.68 -24.66
N SER A 168 7.97 2.75 -24.96
CA SER A 168 7.47 4.14 -24.96
C SER A 168 6.31 4.40 -25.92
N PHE A 169 6.09 3.54 -26.91
CA PHE A 169 4.98 3.61 -27.85
C PHE A 169 3.76 2.73 -27.48
N ALA A 170 3.86 1.94 -26.40
CA ALA A 170 2.87 0.94 -26.01
C ALA A 170 2.55 1.05 -24.51
N LEU A 171 1.77 2.08 -24.16
CA LEU A 171 1.27 2.27 -22.80
C LEU A 171 0.27 1.15 -22.43
N ALA A 172 0.29 0.75 -21.15
CA ALA A 172 -0.65 -0.25 -20.64
C ALA A 172 -2.11 0.19 -20.86
N PRO A 173 -2.97 -0.66 -21.46
CA PRO A 173 -4.39 -0.35 -21.61
C PRO A 173 -5.09 -0.14 -20.26
N GLN A 174 -5.99 0.84 -20.19
CA GLN A 174 -6.64 1.25 -18.93
C GLN A 174 -7.50 0.12 -18.32
N ASP A 175 -8.17 -0.67 -19.16
CA ASP A 175 -8.97 -1.83 -18.77
C ASP A 175 -8.10 -2.94 -18.19
N PHE A 176 -6.94 -3.21 -18.79
CA PHE A 176 -5.94 -4.15 -18.25
C PHE A 176 -5.43 -3.70 -16.88
N VAL A 177 -5.03 -2.43 -16.74
CA VAL A 177 -4.57 -1.86 -15.47
C VAL A 177 -5.66 -1.96 -14.39
N THR A 178 -6.92 -1.72 -14.77
CA THR A 178 -8.07 -1.82 -13.85
C THR A 178 -8.33 -3.26 -13.42
N ASP A 179 -8.32 -4.24 -14.34
CA ASP A 179 -8.53 -5.67 -14.02
C ASP A 179 -7.46 -6.18 -13.03
N VAL A 180 -6.18 -5.91 -13.31
CA VAL A 180 -5.07 -6.30 -12.43
C VAL A 180 -5.19 -5.60 -11.06
N GLY A 181 -5.52 -4.31 -11.05
CA GLY A 181 -5.75 -3.56 -9.83
C GLY A 181 -6.89 -4.12 -8.97
N GLN A 182 -8.00 -4.51 -9.59
CA GLN A 182 -9.13 -5.13 -8.89
C GLN A 182 -8.76 -6.47 -8.28
N LYS A 183 -7.91 -7.27 -8.94
CA LYS A 183 -7.38 -8.51 -8.34
C LYS A 183 -6.59 -8.23 -7.07
N GLN A 184 -5.73 -7.20 -7.10
CA GLN A 184 -4.93 -6.81 -5.93
C GLN A 184 -5.80 -6.28 -4.79
N ASP A 185 -6.80 -5.46 -5.10
CA ASP A 185 -7.79 -4.97 -4.15
C ASP A 185 -8.59 -6.12 -3.48
N GLU A 186 -9.06 -7.09 -4.26
CA GLU A 186 -9.76 -8.28 -3.75
C GLU A 186 -8.91 -9.10 -2.77
N VAL A 187 -7.63 -9.32 -3.08
CA VAL A 187 -6.70 -10.05 -2.19
C VAL A 187 -6.54 -9.33 -0.86
N ILE A 188 -6.37 -8.00 -0.89
CA ILE A 188 -6.22 -7.20 0.33
C ILE A 188 -7.51 -7.21 1.15
N LYS A 189 -8.68 -7.04 0.53
CA LYS A 189 -9.98 -7.10 1.21
C LYS A 189 -10.19 -8.43 1.93
N GLN A 190 -9.91 -9.53 1.23
CA GLN A 190 -10.02 -10.87 1.79
C GLN A 190 -9.09 -11.09 2.98
N ALA A 191 -7.91 -10.48 2.97
CA ALA A 191 -6.89 -10.67 3.99
C ALA A 191 -7.02 -9.70 5.18
N LEU A 192 -7.38 -8.43 4.96
CA LEU A 192 -7.51 -7.41 6.00
C LEU A 192 -8.93 -7.33 6.59
N GLY A 193 -9.93 -7.87 5.90
CA GLY A 193 -11.31 -7.95 6.40
C GLY A 193 -12.12 -6.66 6.23
N SER A 194 -11.96 -6.00 5.09
CA SER A 194 -12.69 -4.79 4.70
C SER A 194 -14.17 -5.02 4.46
#